data_AF-A0AAN7ASW3-F1
#
_entry.id   AF-A0AAN7ASW3-F1
#
_cell.length_a   1.000
_cell.length_b   1.000
_cell.length_c   1.000
_cell.angle_alpha   90.00
_cell.angle_beta   90.00
_cell.angle_gamma   90.00
#
_symmetry.space_group_name_H-M   'P 1'
#
loop_
_entity.id
_entity.type
_entity.pdbx_description
1 polymer ?
#
loop_
_entity_poly.entity_id
_entity_poly.type
_entity_poly.pdbx_seq_one_letter_code
_entity_poly.pdbx_strand_id
1 'polypeptide(L)'
;MAFGKLFTYPGNPRSTAIRAVAKANGLDLQEVETDLAAPTGEFTEANPLKKVPAFVGADGFTLTECIAIAIYVASQNEKTTLLGKTKQDYASILKWMSFFNSEVLPKLGNWFRPLLGKIAYNKKAVEDAEKETLAIIAVVDAHLANNTYLVGERITLADLFATGLIARGFEYFFGKEFQQKYPNVTRWYSTVYNQPIYSAVAPEFALLDAPKLTNVAPKAAEAPKKEAAPKAAPAAAAAPAEAPKAPYKHPLESLPKATFPLDEWKRQYSNKDTPEALKWFWENVPFNEYSIWKCRYRYNDELTLTFMSSNLIGGLNTRLEASRKYVFGCASVYGTNNDSIIEGAFVIRGDDYVPVFDVAPDYESYEFTKLDPSKPEDREFVDAQWTWEKPVVENGKEYPHASGKVFK
;
A
#
# COMPACT_ATOMS: atom_id res chain seq x y z
N MET A 1 26.24 -25.07 14.84
CA MET A 1 24.94 -24.60 15.35
C MET A 1 24.57 -23.37 14.54
N ALA A 2 23.30 -23.18 14.23
CA ALA A 2 22.86 -21.99 13.49
C ALA A 2 23.27 -20.72 14.26
N PHE A 3 23.74 -19.70 13.53
CA PHE A 3 24.04 -18.38 14.06
C PHE A 3 22.76 -17.69 14.56
N GLY A 4 21.65 -17.90 13.86
CA GLY A 4 20.33 -17.41 14.26
C GLY A 4 19.28 -17.71 13.20
N LYS A 5 18.04 -17.31 13.49
CA LYS A 5 16.91 -17.40 12.59
C LYS A 5 16.69 -16.07 11.87
N LEU A 6 16.42 -16.13 10.57
CA LEU A 6 16.01 -15.00 9.76
C LEU A 6 14.59 -15.21 9.26
N PHE A 7 13.64 -14.45 9.81
CA PHE A 7 12.24 -14.45 9.36
C PHE A 7 12.11 -13.61 8.08
N THR A 8 11.66 -14.23 6.99
CA THR A 8 11.53 -13.58 5.69
C THR A 8 10.60 -14.36 4.75
N TYR A 9 10.52 -13.98 3.47
CA TYR A 9 9.83 -14.76 2.43
C TYR A 9 10.73 -14.91 1.19
N PRO A 10 10.46 -15.91 0.33
CA PRO A 10 11.21 -16.13 -0.91
C PRO A 10 11.22 -14.89 -1.82
N GLY A 11 12.41 -14.46 -2.24
CA GLY A 11 12.57 -13.29 -3.11
C GLY A 11 12.30 -11.93 -2.44
N ASN A 12 12.32 -11.86 -1.10
CA ASN A 12 12.33 -10.58 -0.37
C ASN A 12 13.63 -9.80 -0.67
N PRO A 13 13.58 -8.64 -1.34
CA PRO A 13 14.78 -7.90 -1.73
C PRO A 13 15.60 -7.40 -0.53
N ARG A 14 14.96 -7.16 0.62
CA ARG A 14 15.62 -6.70 1.85
C ARG A 14 16.46 -7.78 2.54
N SER A 15 16.28 -9.06 2.18
CA SER A 15 16.99 -10.18 2.79
C SER A 15 18.20 -10.65 1.98
N THR A 16 18.31 -10.29 0.69
CA THR A 16 19.37 -10.82 -0.17
C THR A 16 20.77 -10.45 0.32
N ALA A 17 20.99 -9.19 0.72
CA ALA A 17 22.28 -8.78 1.26
C ALA A 17 22.60 -9.43 2.61
N ILE A 18 21.59 -9.65 3.46
CA ILE A 18 21.77 -10.35 4.74
C ILE A 18 22.26 -11.77 4.50
N ARG A 19 21.63 -12.50 3.56
CA ARG A 19 22.05 -13.84 3.15
C ARG A 19 23.47 -13.86 2.57
N ALA A 20 23.76 -12.92 1.67
CA ALA A 20 25.05 -12.81 0.99
C ALA A 20 26.19 -12.64 2.00
N VAL A 21 26.00 -11.73 2.96
CA VAL A 21 27.00 -11.44 3.99
C VAL A 21 27.11 -12.56 5.01
N ALA A 22 25.99 -13.17 5.42
CA ALA A 22 26.03 -14.32 6.31
C ALA A 22 26.84 -15.47 5.70
N LYS A 23 26.57 -15.80 4.43
CA LYS A 23 27.32 -16.82 3.70
C LYS A 23 28.81 -16.49 3.59
N ALA A 24 29.15 -15.24 3.28
CA ALA A 24 30.55 -14.78 3.21
C ALA A 24 31.27 -14.84 4.56
N ASN A 25 30.55 -14.62 5.66
CA ASN A 25 31.08 -14.72 7.02
C ASN A 25 31.01 -16.16 7.59
N GLY A 26 30.52 -17.14 6.82
CA GLY A 26 30.35 -18.52 7.30
C GLY A 26 29.30 -18.67 8.40
N LEU A 27 28.33 -17.75 8.46
CA LEU A 27 27.24 -17.75 9.44
C LEU A 27 26.05 -18.54 8.91
N ASP A 28 25.69 -19.60 9.61
CA ASP A 28 24.55 -20.44 9.30
C ASP A 28 23.25 -19.76 9.74
N LEU A 29 22.53 -19.11 8.82
CA LEU A 29 21.22 -18.50 9.07
C LEU A 29 20.10 -19.48 8.73
N GLN A 30 19.33 -19.87 9.74
CA GLN A 30 18.09 -20.63 9.54
C GLN A 30 17.01 -19.70 9.00
N GLU A 31 16.64 -19.82 7.73
CA GLU A 31 15.51 -19.07 7.18
C GLU A 31 14.19 -19.64 7.64
N VAL A 32 13.33 -18.76 8.16
CA VAL A 32 11.95 -19.09 8.53
C VAL A 32 11.03 -18.34 7.58
N GLU A 33 10.38 -19.09 6.68
CA GLU A 33 9.40 -18.52 5.77
C GLU A 33 8.17 -18.04 6.56
N THR A 34 7.83 -16.77 6.39
CA THR A 34 6.75 -16.10 7.11
C THR A 34 5.62 -15.72 6.18
N ASP A 35 4.41 -16.19 6.49
CA ASP A 35 3.17 -15.70 5.88
C ASP A 35 2.80 -14.33 6.48
N LEU A 36 2.87 -13.28 5.66
CA LEU A 36 2.52 -11.92 6.08
C LEU A 36 1.00 -11.70 6.17
N ALA A 37 0.18 -12.57 5.57
CA ALA A 37 -1.28 -12.51 5.68
C ALA A 37 -1.78 -13.11 7.00
N ALA A 38 -1.06 -14.10 7.55
CA ALA A 38 -1.37 -14.76 8.81
C ALA A 38 -0.11 -14.94 9.69
N PRO A 39 0.50 -13.84 10.16
CA PRO A 39 1.74 -13.92 10.93
C PRO A 39 1.48 -14.48 12.34
N THR A 40 2.22 -15.51 12.74
CA THR A 40 2.06 -16.20 14.03
C THR A 40 3.41 -16.61 14.65
N GLY A 41 3.40 -16.90 15.95
CA GLY A 41 4.49 -17.57 16.66
C GLY A 41 5.71 -16.69 16.90
N GLU A 42 6.89 -17.31 16.88
CA GLU A 42 8.19 -16.69 17.17
C GLU A 42 8.44 -15.42 16.34
N PHE A 43 7.91 -15.35 15.11
CA PHE A 43 7.98 -14.14 14.29
C PHE A 43 7.28 -12.93 14.91
N THR A 44 6.08 -13.13 15.46
CA THR A 44 5.29 -12.03 16.05
C THR A 44 5.88 -11.53 17.36
N GLU A 45 6.59 -12.41 18.08
CA GLU A 45 7.38 -12.04 19.26
C GLU A 45 8.65 -11.27 18.85
N ALA A 46 9.35 -11.76 17.81
CA ALA A 46 10.56 -11.12 17.30
C ALA A 46 10.29 -9.74 16.70
N ASN A 47 9.15 -9.55 16.03
CA ASN A 47 8.72 -8.27 15.50
C ASN A 47 7.21 -8.06 15.68
N PRO A 48 6.78 -7.32 16.73
CA PRO A 48 5.36 -7.02 16.97
C PRO A 48 4.68 -6.25 15.83
N LEU A 49 5.45 -5.56 14.97
CA LEU A 49 4.92 -4.88 13.77
C LEU A 49 4.68 -5.83 12.60
N LYS A 50 5.00 -7.12 12.74
CA LYS A 50 4.77 -8.16 11.73
C LYS A 50 5.44 -7.84 10.39
N LYS A 51 6.62 -7.23 10.43
CA LYS A 51 7.42 -6.90 9.24
C LYS A 51 8.63 -7.81 9.12
N VAL A 52 8.99 -8.12 7.88
CA VAL A 52 10.22 -8.84 7.54
C VAL A 52 11.22 -7.91 6.84
N PRO A 53 12.54 -8.15 6.99
CA PRO A 53 13.15 -9.20 7.80
C PRO A 53 13.12 -8.91 9.31
N ALA A 54 13.13 -10.00 10.11
CA ALA A 54 13.42 -9.98 11.54
C ALA A 54 14.44 -11.08 11.87
N PHE A 55 15.30 -10.86 12.86
CA PHE A 55 16.37 -11.78 13.24
C PHE A 55 16.27 -12.16 14.73
N VAL A 56 16.53 -13.43 15.03
CA VAL A 56 16.69 -13.95 16.40
C VAL A 56 17.97 -14.78 16.45
N GLY A 57 18.97 -14.30 17.19
CA GLY A 57 20.24 -15.00 17.40
C GLY A 57 20.08 -16.26 18.24
N ALA A 58 21.00 -17.20 18.10
CA ALA A 58 21.05 -18.39 18.96
C ALA A 58 21.27 -18.04 20.45
N ASP A 59 21.77 -16.83 20.73
CA ASP A 59 21.93 -16.23 22.05
C ASP A 59 20.66 -15.51 22.56
N GLY A 60 19.57 -15.54 21.80
CA GLY A 60 18.32 -14.85 22.11
C GLY A 60 18.29 -13.37 21.70
N PHE A 61 19.37 -12.84 21.09
CA PHE A 61 19.38 -11.46 20.63
C PHE A 61 18.39 -11.24 19.49
N THR A 62 17.38 -10.42 19.71
CA THR A 62 16.35 -10.10 18.71
C THR A 62 16.66 -8.76 18.06
N LEU A 63 16.65 -8.73 16.72
CA LEU A 63 16.94 -7.53 15.95
C LEU A 63 15.95 -7.36 14.79
N THR A 64 15.41 -6.15 14.68
CA THR A 64 14.55 -5.73 13.58
C THR A 64 15.21 -4.61 12.78
N GLU A 65 14.58 -4.24 11.67
CA GLU A 65 15.09 -3.34 10.63
C GLU A 65 16.23 -3.95 9.78
N CYS A 66 15.97 -4.06 8.48
CA CYS A 66 16.85 -4.71 7.51
C CYS A 66 18.28 -4.14 7.45
N ILE A 67 18.45 -2.83 7.64
CA ILE A 67 19.77 -2.17 7.66
C ILE A 67 20.56 -2.61 8.91
N ALA A 68 19.90 -2.62 10.07
CA ALA A 68 20.53 -3.02 11.33
C ALA A 68 20.95 -4.50 11.28
N ILE A 69 20.07 -5.38 10.79
CA ILE A 69 20.38 -6.81 10.63
C ILE A 69 21.56 -7.01 9.67
N ALA A 70 21.56 -6.33 8.51
CA ALA A 70 22.65 -6.45 7.54
C ALA A 70 24.00 -6.00 8.11
N ILE A 71 24.02 -4.90 8.87
CA ILE A 71 25.24 -4.41 9.55
C ILE A 71 25.68 -5.37 10.64
N TYR A 72 24.76 -5.84 11.47
CA TYR A 72 25.05 -6.79 12.56
C TYR A 72 25.67 -8.08 12.02
N VAL A 73 25.14 -8.63 10.93
CA VAL A 73 25.68 -9.83 10.28
C VAL A 73 27.04 -9.53 9.64
N ALA A 74 27.22 -8.36 9.02
CA ALA A 74 28.51 -7.94 8.45
C ALA A 74 29.60 -7.77 9.52
N SER A 75 29.25 -7.18 10.66
CA SER A 75 30.18 -6.84 11.74
C SER A 75 30.67 -8.04 12.52
N GLN A 76 30.07 -9.23 12.37
CA GLN A 76 30.58 -10.46 12.98
C GLN A 76 31.99 -10.84 12.47
N ASN A 77 32.37 -10.34 11.30
CA ASN A 77 33.74 -10.44 10.81
C ASN A 77 34.46 -9.10 11.04
N GLU A 78 35.29 -9.02 12.08
CA GLU A 78 36.07 -7.82 12.41
C GLU A 78 37.00 -7.36 11.29
N LYS A 79 37.34 -8.26 10.36
CA LYS A 79 38.19 -7.98 9.19
C LYS A 79 37.38 -7.68 7.94
N THR A 80 36.06 -7.51 8.06
CA THR A 80 35.18 -7.24 6.94
C THR A 80 35.59 -5.95 6.22
N THR A 81 35.60 -6.00 4.90
CA THR A 81 35.81 -4.80 4.08
C THR A 81 34.49 -4.14 3.67
N LEU A 82 33.35 -4.75 4.05
CA LEU A 82 32.02 -4.32 3.61
C LEU A 82 31.50 -3.09 4.36
N LEU A 83 32.10 -2.73 5.50
CA LEU A 83 31.69 -1.59 6.33
C LEU A 83 32.60 -0.36 6.15
N GLY A 84 33.39 -0.33 5.07
CA GLY A 84 34.29 0.79 4.78
C GLY A 84 35.56 0.79 5.65
N LYS A 85 36.49 1.71 5.36
CA LYS A 85 37.75 1.85 6.11
C LYS A 85 37.72 3.05 7.06
N THR A 86 36.96 4.07 6.70
CA THR A 86 36.87 5.33 7.44
C THR A 86 35.48 5.56 7.99
N LYS A 87 35.34 6.51 8.94
CA LYS A 87 34.04 6.93 9.46
C LYS A 87 33.17 7.53 8.34
N GLN A 88 33.80 8.21 7.39
CA GLN A 88 33.16 8.79 6.21
C GLN A 88 32.62 7.71 5.27
N ASP A 89 33.38 6.62 5.06
CA ASP A 89 32.91 5.47 4.29
C ASP A 89 31.69 4.85 4.96
N TYR A 90 31.77 4.58 6.27
CA TYR A 90 30.68 3.98 7.02
C TYR A 90 29.40 4.83 6.99
N ALA A 91 29.52 6.15 7.19
CA ALA A 91 28.39 7.07 7.08
C ALA A 91 27.81 7.10 5.65
N SER A 92 28.67 7.03 4.62
CA SER A 92 28.24 6.98 3.22
C SER A 92 27.54 5.66 2.88
N ILE A 93 27.96 4.55 3.49
CA ILE A 93 27.31 3.25 3.36
C ILE A 93 25.89 3.33 3.92
N LEU A 94 25.75 3.86 5.15
CA LEU A 94 24.44 4.09 5.77
C LEU A 94 23.55 4.99 4.93
N LYS A 95 24.11 6.09 4.38
CA LYS A 95 23.39 7.01 3.49
C LYS A 95 22.78 6.26 2.31
N TRP A 96 23.58 5.45 1.62
CA TRP A 96 23.10 4.71 0.44
C TRP A 96 22.13 3.59 0.79
N MET A 97 22.37 2.84 1.87
CA MET A 97 21.42 1.82 2.34
C MET A 97 20.07 2.46 2.69
N SER A 98 20.09 3.60 3.38
CA SER A 98 18.89 4.38 3.71
C SER A 98 18.20 4.88 2.45
N PHE A 99 18.93 5.55 1.54
CA PHE A 99 18.41 6.09 0.29
C PHE A 99 17.71 5.04 -0.58
N PHE A 100 18.32 3.87 -0.77
CA PHE A 100 17.67 2.81 -1.54
C PHE A 100 16.43 2.23 -0.83
N ASN A 101 16.42 2.21 0.51
CA ASN A 101 15.29 1.68 1.29
C ASN A 101 14.12 2.65 1.41
N SER A 102 14.36 3.97 1.47
CA SER A 102 13.33 5.01 1.59
C SER A 102 12.91 5.60 0.25
N GLU A 103 13.84 5.77 -0.69
CA GLU A 103 13.59 6.42 -1.98
C GLU A 103 13.37 5.44 -3.11
N VAL A 104 14.23 4.44 -3.29
CA VAL A 104 14.12 3.55 -4.46
C VAL A 104 13.02 2.52 -4.27
N LEU A 105 13.10 1.68 -3.22
CA LEU A 105 12.22 0.52 -3.08
C LEU A 105 10.73 0.87 -2.94
N PRO A 106 10.30 1.88 -2.15
CA PRO A 106 8.88 2.19 -2.02
C PRO A 106 8.26 2.69 -3.33
N LYS A 107 8.97 3.56 -4.06
CA LYS A 107 8.51 4.16 -5.32
C LYS A 107 8.45 3.10 -6.43
N LEU A 108 9.49 2.27 -6.52
CA LEU A 108 9.49 1.09 -7.39
C LEU A 108 8.35 0.13 -7.01
N GLY A 109 8.09 -0.06 -5.71
CA GLY A 109 6.96 -0.83 -5.18
C GLY A 109 5.59 -0.30 -5.65
N ASN A 110 5.39 1.02 -5.60
CA ASN A 110 4.19 1.67 -6.10
C ASN A 110 4.04 1.54 -7.62
N TRP A 111 5.16 1.40 -8.35
CA TRP A 111 5.13 1.17 -9.79
C TRP A 111 4.76 -0.28 -10.14
N PHE A 112 5.44 -1.30 -9.60
CA PHE A 112 5.22 -2.69 -10.04
C PHE A 112 4.06 -3.42 -9.34
N ARG A 113 3.77 -3.13 -8.07
CA ARG A 113 2.75 -3.90 -7.33
C ARG A 113 1.34 -3.78 -7.92
N PRO A 114 0.88 -2.62 -8.42
CA PRO A 114 -0.41 -2.52 -9.09
C PRO A 114 -0.44 -3.33 -10.40
N LEU A 115 0.66 -3.32 -11.15
CA LEU A 115 0.81 -4.06 -12.41
C LEU A 115 0.83 -5.58 -12.23
N LEU A 116 1.10 -6.05 -11.01
CA LEU A 116 1.01 -7.45 -10.63
C LEU A 116 -0.31 -7.80 -9.89
N GLY A 117 -1.25 -6.85 -9.78
CA GLY A 117 -2.49 -7.04 -9.05
C GLY A 117 -2.33 -7.21 -7.53
N LYS A 118 -1.17 -6.84 -6.97
CA LYS A 118 -0.90 -6.92 -5.52
C LYS A 118 -1.48 -5.77 -4.72
N ILE A 119 -1.67 -4.63 -5.38
CA ILE A 119 -2.43 -3.47 -4.88
C ILE A 119 -3.33 -2.95 -6.00
N ALA A 120 -4.27 -2.07 -5.69
CA ALA A 120 -5.17 -1.50 -6.69
C ALA A 120 -4.38 -0.74 -7.78
N TYR A 121 -4.76 -0.99 -9.03
CA TYR A 121 -4.22 -0.26 -10.18
C TYR A 121 -4.94 1.08 -10.34
N ASN A 122 -4.16 2.15 -10.44
CA ASN A 122 -4.59 3.46 -10.91
C ASN A 122 -3.52 3.96 -11.88
N LYS A 123 -3.94 4.35 -13.10
CA LYS A 123 -3.00 4.67 -14.18
C LYS A 123 -2.11 5.86 -13.83
N LYS A 124 -2.70 6.95 -13.32
CA LYS A 124 -1.97 8.16 -12.92
C LYS A 124 -0.94 7.87 -11.83
N ALA A 125 -1.33 7.13 -10.79
CA ALA A 125 -0.45 6.74 -9.70
C ALA A 125 0.71 5.85 -10.18
N VAL A 126 0.47 4.93 -11.12
CA VAL A 126 1.51 4.11 -11.75
C VAL A 126 2.47 4.97 -12.58
N GLU A 127 1.94 5.88 -13.40
CA GLU A 127 2.76 6.78 -14.23
C GLU A 127 3.57 7.78 -13.38
N ASP A 128 3.02 8.26 -12.27
CA ASP A 128 3.74 9.11 -11.33
C ASP A 128 4.81 8.32 -10.60
N ALA A 129 4.51 7.09 -10.14
CA ALA A 129 5.49 6.21 -9.52
C ALA A 129 6.64 5.84 -10.48
N GLU A 130 6.37 5.65 -11.77
CA GLU A 130 7.40 5.51 -12.80
C GLU A 130 8.29 6.75 -12.86
N LYS A 131 7.69 7.93 -13.04
CA LYS A 131 8.43 9.20 -13.17
C LYS A 131 9.31 9.47 -11.95
N GLU A 132 8.76 9.29 -10.74
CA GLU A 132 9.48 9.44 -9.49
C GLU A 132 10.63 8.44 -9.37
N THR A 133 10.37 7.17 -9.71
CA THR A 133 11.42 6.14 -9.69
C THR A 133 12.55 6.51 -10.64
N LEU A 134 12.25 6.88 -11.89
CA LEU A 134 13.26 7.23 -12.89
C LEU A 134 14.02 8.51 -12.53
N ALA A 135 13.39 9.48 -11.87
CA ALA A 135 14.06 10.68 -11.34
C ALA A 135 15.07 10.32 -10.24
N ILE A 136 14.71 9.41 -9.33
CA ILE A 136 15.60 8.92 -8.27
C ILE A 136 16.76 8.11 -8.88
N ILE A 137 16.48 7.25 -9.87
CA ILE A 137 17.52 6.49 -10.59
C ILE A 137 18.50 7.43 -11.31
N ALA A 138 18.05 8.56 -11.85
CA ALA A 138 18.95 9.53 -12.47
C ALA A 138 20.00 10.08 -11.49
N VAL A 139 19.63 10.28 -10.22
CA VAL A 139 20.59 10.69 -9.16
C VAL A 139 21.63 9.60 -8.92
N VAL A 140 21.21 8.33 -8.90
CA VAL A 140 22.13 7.18 -8.74
C VAL A 140 23.06 7.06 -9.95
N ASP A 141 22.54 7.21 -11.17
CA ASP A 141 23.32 7.13 -12.40
C ASP A 141 24.37 8.23 -12.48
N ALA A 142 24.00 9.47 -12.15
CA ALA A 142 24.93 10.59 -12.08
C ALA A 142 26.05 10.37 -11.05
N HIS A 143 25.74 9.78 -9.89
CA HIS A 143 26.75 9.39 -8.91
C HIS A 143 27.69 8.32 -9.48
N LEU A 144 27.15 7.29 -10.11
CA LEU A 144 27.90 6.16 -10.64
C LEU A 144 28.70 6.48 -11.92
N ALA A 145 28.44 7.62 -12.57
CA ALA A 145 29.23 8.10 -13.69
C ALA A 145 30.72 8.29 -13.33
N ASN A 146 30.99 8.68 -12.08
CA ASN A 146 32.34 8.93 -11.58
C ASN A 146 32.82 7.89 -10.55
N ASN A 147 32.01 6.86 -10.26
CA ASN A 147 32.30 5.90 -9.20
C ASN A 147 32.02 4.46 -9.67
N THR A 148 32.93 3.53 -9.39
CA THR A 148 32.72 2.11 -9.69
C THR A 148 31.64 1.50 -8.79
N TYR A 149 31.65 1.88 -7.52
CA TYR A 149 30.74 1.41 -6.48
C TYR A 149 30.06 2.59 -5.79
N LEU A 150 29.06 2.34 -4.94
CA LEU A 150 28.35 3.41 -4.25
C LEU A 150 29.25 4.14 -3.23
N VAL A 151 30.22 3.44 -2.64
CA VAL A 151 31.15 4.00 -1.65
C VAL A 151 32.57 3.48 -1.88
N GLY A 152 33.49 4.39 -2.17
CA GLY A 152 34.91 4.08 -2.39
C GLY A 152 35.16 3.19 -3.60
N GLU A 153 36.35 2.59 -3.65
CA GLU A 153 36.85 1.83 -4.80
C GLU A 153 36.66 0.31 -4.67
N ARG A 154 35.71 -0.14 -3.84
CA ARG A 154 35.37 -1.56 -3.68
C ARG A 154 33.94 -1.76 -3.26
N ILE A 155 33.45 -2.99 -3.44
CA ILE A 155 32.14 -3.41 -2.95
C ILE A 155 32.04 -3.21 -1.45
N THR A 156 30.95 -2.57 -1.05
CA THR A 156 30.54 -2.39 0.33
C THR A 156 29.16 -2.99 0.56
N LEU A 157 28.71 -2.98 1.82
CA LEU A 157 27.36 -3.38 2.17
C LEU A 157 26.30 -2.52 1.46
N ALA A 158 26.61 -1.27 1.14
CA ALA A 158 25.72 -0.41 0.36
C ALA A 158 25.42 -1.01 -1.01
N ASP A 159 26.44 -1.52 -1.70
CA ASP A 159 26.29 -2.10 -3.04
C ASP A 159 25.42 -3.36 -3.01
N LEU A 160 25.73 -4.30 -2.09
CA LEU A 160 24.98 -5.55 -1.94
C LEU A 160 23.53 -5.29 -1.57
N PHE A 161 23.29 -4.37 -0.63
CA PHE A 161 21.96 -4.02 -0.17
C PHE A 161 21.14 -3.32 -1.26
N ALA A 162 21.71 -2.28 -1.88
CA ALA A 162 21.07 -1.54 -2.96
C ALA A 162 20.72 -2.42 -4.17
N THR A 163 21.61 -3.35 -4.54
CA THR A 163 21.37 -4.32 -5.63
C THR A 163 20.12 -5.15 -5.37
N GLY A 164 19.89 -5.59 -4.13
CA GLY A 164 18.64 -6.26 -3.76
C GLY A 164 17.41 -5.36 -3.95
N LEU A 165 17.49 -4.10 -3.55
CA LEU A 165 16.35 -3.19 -3.51
C LEU A 165 15.90 -2.70 -4.90
N ILE A 166 16.84 -2.55 -5.84
CA ILE A 166 16.56 -2.15 -7.22
C ILE A 166 16.22 -3.33 -8.15
N ALA A 167 16.38 -4.59 -7.68
CA ALA A 167 16.26 -5.78 -8.51
C ALA A 167 14.93 -5.91 -9.26
N ARG A 168 13.81 -5.46 -8.67
CA ARG A 168 12.49 -5.49 -9.34
C ARG A 168 12.42 -4.58 -10.58
N GLY A 169 13.25 -3.54 -10.63
CA GLY A 169 13.40 -2.69 -11.82
C GLY A 169 14.04 -3.47 -12.96
N PHE A 170 15.15 -4.17 -12.68
CA PHE A 170 15.82 -5.06 -13.63
C PHE A 170 15.01 -6.29 -14.01
N GLU A 171 14.11 -6.74 -13.14
CA GLU A 171 13.23 -7.87 -13.44
C GLU A 171 12.06 -7.51 -14.36
N TYR A 172 11.50 -6.29 -14.23
CA TYR A 172 10.26 -5.91 -14.90
C TYR A 172 10.36 -4.77 -15.91
N PHE A 173 11.23 -3.78 -15.73
CA PHE A 173 11.16 -2.52 -16.48
C PHE A 173 12.44 -2.15 -17.24
N PHE A 174 13.62 -2.49 -16.71
CA PHE A 174 14.88 -1.92 -17.17
C PHE A 174 15.46 -2.65 -18.39
N GLY A 175 14.74 -2.55 -19.52
CA GLY A 175 15.14 -3.03 -20.85
C GLY A 175 16.23 -2.18 -21.51
N LYS A 176 16.54 -2.45 -22.78
CA LYS A 176 17.63 -1.77 -23.51
C LYS A 176 17.51 -0.25 -23.54
N GLU A 177 16.31 0.30 -23.67
CA GLU A 177 16.07 1.74 -23.66
C GLU A 177 16.49 2.37 -22.32
N PHE A 178 16.10 1.74 -21.20
CA PHE A 178 16.56 2.15 -19.87
C PHE A 178 18.07 2.06 -19.76
N GLN A 179 18.67 0.97 -20.26
CA GLN A 179 20.11 0.74 -20.16
C GLN A 179 20.92 1.79 -20.93
N GLN A 180 20.40 2.26 -22.06
CA GLN A 180 21.00 3.36 -22.82
C GLN A 180 20.89 4.70 -22.08
N LYS A 181 19.76 4.93 -21.40
CA LYS A 181 19.50 6.17 -20.65
C LYS A 181 20.22 6.24 -19.30
N TYR A 182 20.40 5.10 -18.63
CA TYR A 182 21.04 4.95 -17.33
C TYR A 182 22.15 3.88 -17.37
N PRO A 183 23.23 4.12 -18.15
CA PRO A 183 24.26 3.14 -18.40
C PRO A 183 25.10 2.83 -17.15
N ASN A 184 25.28 3.80 -16.25
CA ASN A 184 26.13 3.66 -15.08
C ASN A 184 25.47 2.80 -14.01
N VAL A 185 24.16 2.95 -13.80
CA VAL A 185 23.34 2.07 -12.96
C VAL A 185 23.33 0.65 -13.51
N THR A 186 23.15 0.50 -14.82
CA THR A 186 23.16 -0.82 -15.49
C THR A 186 24.50 -1.52 -15.32
N ARG A 187 25.61 -0.79 -15.54
CA ARG A 187 26.98 -1.29 -15.35
C ARG A 187 27.21 -1.70 -13.90
N TRP A 188 26.87 -0.83 -12.95
CA TRP A 188 27.05 -1.11 -11.52
C TRP A 188 26.24 -2.33 -11.08
N TYR A 189 24.95 -2.39 -11.42
CA TYR A 189 24.08 -3.50 -11.07
C TYR A 189 24.63 -4.82 -11.60
N SER A 190 24.99 -4.86 -12.89
CA SER A 190 25.57 -6.06 -13.52
C SER A 190 26.91 -6.45 -12.87
N THR A 191 27.74 -5.46 -12.53
CA THR A 191 29.01 -5.70 -11.83
C THR A 191 28.81 -6.33 -10.46
N VAL A 192 27.86 -5.81 -9.66
CA VAL A 192 27.63 -6.28 -8.29
C VAL A 192 26.89 -7.61 -8.29
N TYR A 193 25.88 -7.79 -9.15
CA TYR A 193 25.08 -9.02 -9.21
C TYR A 193 25.95 -10.25 -9.50
N ASN A 194 26.90 -10.10 -10.43
CA ASN A 194 27.79 -11.19 -10.85
C ASN A 194 28.91 -11.50 -9.85
N GLN A 195 28.96 -10.80 -8.72
CA GLN A 195 29.96 -11.09 -7.68
C GLN A 195 29.60 -12.38 -6.97
N PRO A 196 30.57 -13.28 -6.72
CA PRO A 196 30.29 -14.57 -6.10
C PRO A 196 29.53 -14.47 -4.77
N ILE A 197 29.81 -13.43 -3.97
CA ILE A 197 29.10 -13.16 -2.72
C ILE A 197 27.59 -12.95 -2.91
N TYR A 198 27.19 -12.31 -4.01
CA TYR A 198 25.80 -11.96 -4.29
C TYR A 198 25.09 -13.05 -5.11
N SER A 199 25.69 -13.48 -6.23
CA SER A 199 25.10 -14.50 -7.11
C SER A 199 24.92 -15.85 -6.43
N ALA A 200 25.70 -16.17 -5.39
CA ALA A 200 25.55 -17.42 -4.65
C ALA A 200 24.31 -17.50 -3.76
N VAL A 201 23.52 -16.42 -3.63
CA VAL A 201 22.26 -16.37 -2.85
C VAL A 201 21.09 -15.70 -3.59
N ALA A 202 21.35 -15.13 -4.77
CA ALA A 202 20.35 -14.49 -5.60
C ALA A 202 19.87 -15.44 -6.72
N PRO A 203 18.67 -15.21 -7.30
CA PRO A 203 18.24 -15.91 -8.50
C PRO A 203 19.20 -15.73 -9.68
N GLU A 204 18.99 -16.46 -10.76
CA GLU A 204 19.71 -16.18 -12.01
C GLU A 204 19.30 -14.82 -12.58
N PHE A 205 20.28 -14.07 -13.10
CA PHE A 205 20.08 -12.75 -13.66
C PHE A 205 20.45 -12.70 -15.14
N ALA A 206 19.52 -12.13 -15.91
CA ALA A 206 19.75 -11.70 -17.27
C ALA A 206 19.15 -10.31 -17.47
N LEU A 207 19.85 -9.46 -18.23
CA LEU A 207 19.33 -8.16 -18.63
C LEU A 207 18.13 -8.34 -19.56
N LEU A 208 17.14 -7.46 -19.40
CA LEU A 208 15.97 -7.44 -20.28
C LEU A 208 16.31 -6.80 -21.61
N ASP A 209 15.77 -7.34 -22.70
CA ASP A 209 15.72 -6.63 -23.97
C ASP A 209 14.66 -5.52 -23.95
N ALA A 210 13.46 -5.83 -23.43
CA ALA A 210 12.33 -4.92 -23.29
C ALA A 210 11.61 -5.10 -21.94
N PRO A 211 10.86 -4.09 -21.45
CA PRO A 211 10.06 -4.21 -20.22
C PRO A 211 9.11 -5.42 -20.27
N LYS A 212 9.08 -6.22 -19.20
CA LYS A 212 8.10 -7.32 -19.02
C LYS A 212 6.73 -6.81 -18.55
N LEU A 213 6.72 -5.70 -17.82
CA LEU A 213 5.50 -5.00 -17.42
C LEU A 213 5.43 -3.67 -18.15
N THR A 214 4.22 -3.32 -18.57
CA THR A 214 3.88 -1.98 -19.08
C THR A 214 2.88 -1.35 -18.12
N ASN A 215 2.73 -0.03 -18.15
CA ASN A 215 1.84 0.73 -17.26
C ASN A 215 0.34 0.53 -17.58
N VAL A 216 -0.05 -0.67 -17.98
CA VAL A 216 -1.44 -1.07 -18.21
C VAL A 216 -1.90 -1.89 -17.02
N ALA A 217 -3.22 -1.92 -16.80
CA ALA A 217 -3.79 -2.76 -15.75
C ALA A 217 -3.32 -4.22 -15.90
N PRO A 218 -3.10 -4.94 -14.78
CA PRO A 218 -2.72 -6.35 -14.81
C PRO A 218 -3.67 -7.11 -15.73
N LYS A 219 -3.12 -7.83 -16.72
CA LYS A 219 -3.91 -8.80 -17.49
C LYS A 219 -4.48 -9.80 -16.48
N ALA A 220 -5.78 -10.05 -16.55
CA ALA A 220 -6.41 -11.09 -15.73
C ALA A 220 -5.57 -12.37 -15.87
N ALA A 221 -4.99 -12.84 -14.77
CA ALA A 221 -4.33 -14.12 -14.78
C ALA A 221 -5.38 -15.15 -15.21
N GLU A 222 -5.14 -15.87 -16.31
CA GLU A 222 -5.84 -17.12 -16.54
C GLU A 222 -5.57 -17.99 -15.32
N ALA A 223 -6.59 -18.14 -14.48
CA ALA A 223 -6.48 -18.97 -13.29
C ALA A 223 -6.10 -20.38 -13.76
N PRO A 224 -5.00 -20.98 -13.25
CA PRO A 224 -4.77 -22.39 -13.49
C PRO A 224 -5.99 -23.16 -12.97
N LYS A 225 -6.59 -24.00 -13.82
CA LYS A 225 -7.71 -24.88 -13.48
C LYS A 225 -7.36 -25.67 -12.22
N LYS A 226 -7.85 -25.23 -11.06
CA LYS A 226 -7.88 -26.04 -9.85
C LYS A 226 -9.08 -26.97 -9.95
N GLU A 227 -8.78 -28.27 -9.91
CA GLU A 227 -9.78 -29.32 -9.68
C GLU A 227 -10.63 -29.00 -8.45
N ALA A 228 -11.92 -29.29 -8.57
CA ALA A 228 -12.92 -29.00 -7.56
C ALA A 228 -12.65 -29.79 -6.28
N ALA A 229 -12.44 -29.08 -5.18
CA ALA A 229 -12.66 -29.57 -3.82
C ALA A 229 -13.96 -28.96 -3.26
N PRO A 230 -14.68 -29.67 -2.37
CA PRO A 230 -16.11 -29.45 -2.14
C PRO A 230 -16.41 -28.18 -1.34
N LYS A 231 -17.61 -27.64 -1.59
CA LYS A 231 -18.24 -26.49 -0.90
C LYS A 231 -18.07 -26.54 0.62
N ALA A 232 -17.49 -25.48 1.17
CA ALA A 232 -17.70 -25.03 2.55
C ALA A 232 -18.29 -23.60 2.54
N ALA A 233 -19.12 -23.35 3.55
CA ALA A 233 -20.03 -22.21 3.74
C ALA A 233 -19.31 -20.84 3.92
N PRO A 234 -20.04 -19.70 3.87
CA PRO A 234 -19.49 -18.37 3.62
C PRO A 234 -18.56 -17.85 4.72
N ALA A 235 -17.53 -17.13 4.29
CA ALA A 235 -16.68 -16.28 5.12
C ALA A 235 -17.43 -15.03 5.60
N ALA A 236 -17.21 -14.64 6.86
CA ALA A 236 -16.57 -13.36 7.22
C ALA A 236 -16.68 -13.12 8.73
N ALA A 237 -15.53 -13.07 9.41
CA ALA A 237 -15.38 -12.33 10.66
C ALA A 237 -13.98 -11.70 10.70
N ALA A 238 -13.99 -10.37 10.51
CA ALA A 238 -13.06 -9.34 10.97
C ALA A 238 -11.56 -9.69 11.12
N ALA A 239 -10.73 -9.00 10.33
CA ALA A 239 -9.34 -8.74 10.68
C ALA A 239 -9.29 -7.98 12.04
N PRO A 240 -8.34 -8.29 12.93
CA PRO A 240 -8.26 -7.68 14.24
C PRO A 240 -7.88 -6.19 14.15
N ALA A 241 -8.63 -5.37 14.88
CA ALA A 241 -8.38 -3.96 15.09
C ALA A 241 -6.97 -3.71 15.66
N GLU A 242 -6.29 -2.71 15.10
CA GLU A 242 -5.03 -2.16 15.60
C GLU A 242 -5.29 -1.54 17.00
N ALA A 243 -4.54 -1.97 18.02
CA ALA A 243 -4.49 -1.31 19.33
C ALA A 243 -3.52 -0.10 19.28
N PRO A 244 -3.69 0.91 20.15
CA PRO A 244 -3.59 2.30 19.76
C PRO A 244 -2.14 2.81 19.66
N LYS A 245 -1.83 3.43 18.52
CA LYS A 245 -0.83 4.49 18.43
C LYS A 245 -1.33 5.69 19.23
N ALA A 246 -0.41 6.51 19.77
CA ALA A 246 -0.72 7.76 20.47
C ALA A 246 -1.87 8.51 19.76
N PRO A 247 -2.84 9.09 20.50
CA PRO A 247 -4.10 9.51 19.92
C PRO A 247 -3.84 10.49 18.78
N TYR A 248 -4.13 10.02 17.57
CA TYR A 248 -4.34 10.91 16.44
C TYR A 248 -5.46 11.86 16.87
N LYS A 249 -5.10 13.10 17.19
CA LYS A 249 -6.08 14.12 17.51
C LYS A 249 -6.77 14.50 16.21
N HIS A 250 -7.96 13.95 16.03
CA HIS A 250 -8.76 14.25 14.85
C HIS A 250 -9.08 15.75 14.84
N PRO A 251 -8.96 16.46 13.71
CA PRO A 251 -9.20 17.92 13.66
C PRO A 251 -10.54 18.35 14.27
N LEU A 252 -11.57 17.51 14.11
CA LEU A 252 -12.91 17.71 14.66
C LEU A 252 -13.05 17.50 16.18
N GLU A 253 -12.02 17.03 16.90
CA GLU A 253 -12.01 17.03 18.37
C GLU A 253 -12.05 18.44 18.98
N SER A 254 -11.67 19.45 18.19
CA SER A 254 -11.73 20.87 18.58
C SER A 254 -13.14 21.47 18.52
N LEU A 255 -14.10 20.79 17.88
CA LEU A 255 -15.46 21.29 17.79
C LEU A 255 -16.18 21.23 19.15
N PRO A 256 -17.16 22.13 19.39
CA PRO A 256 -18.06 22.00 20.53
C PRO A 256 -18.71 20.62 20.56
N LYS A 257 -18.88 20.08 21.77
CA LYS A 257 -19.55 18.79 22.00
C LYS A 257 -20.90 18.80 21.29
N ALA A 258 -21.12 17.80 20.44
CA ALA A 258 -22.37 17.65 19.69
C ALA A 258 -23.54 17.45 20.67
N THR A 259 -24.66 18.12 20.41
CA THR A 259 -25.89 17.92 21.19
C THR A 259 -26.60 16.62 20.78
N PHE A 260 -26.39 16.19 19.54
CA PHE A 260 -26.89 14.95 18.98
C PHE A 260 -25.74 13.95 18.76
N PRO A 261 -25.77 12.72 19.32
CA PRO A 261 -24.76 11.71 19.05
C PRO A 261 -25.03 11.01 17.72
N LEU A 262 -24.13 11.14 16.74
CA LEU A 262 -24.28 10.49 15.42
C LEU A 262 -24.41 8.96 15.52
N ASP A 263 -23.88 8.33 16.56
CA ASP A 263 -24.06 6.89 16.81
C ASP A 263 -25.53 6.48 17.03
N GLU A 264 -26.37 7.41 17.51
CA GLU A 264 -27.81 7.17 17.60
C GLU A 264 -28.41 7.01 16.20
N TRP A 265 -28.05 7.87 15.25
CA TRP A 265 -28.47 7.71 13.86
C TRP A 265 -28.04 6.36 13.29
N LYS A 266 -26.78 5.97 13.47
CA LYS A 266 -26.26 4.68 12.99
C LYS A 266 -27.02 3.49 13.57
N ARG A 267 -27.44 3.59 14.84
CA ARG A 267 -28.27 2.60 15.52
C ARG A 267 -29.65 2.50 14.88
N GLN A 268 -30.29 3.64 14.60
CA GLN A 268 -31.61 3.68 13.96
C GLN A 268 -31.55 3.07 12.55
N TYR A 269 -30.56 3.46 11.74
CA TYR A 269 -30.36 2.90 10.39
C TYR A 269 -30.08 1.38 10.40
N SER A 270 -29.46 0.86 11.46
CA SER A 270 -29.12 -0.58 11.55
C SER A 270 -30.26 -1.45 12.07
N ASN A 271 -31.16 -0.89 12.88
CA ASN A 271 -32.14 -1.66 13.65
C ASN A 271 -33.58 -1.52 13.12
N LYS A 272 -33.84 -0.55 12.24
CA LYS A 272 -35.15 -0.28 11.67
C LYS A 272 -35.16 -0.54 10.18
N ASP A 273 -36.36 -0.72 9.65
CA ASP A 273 -36.59 -0.66 8.21
C ASP A 273 -36.14 0.70 7.66
N THR A 274 -35.48 0.71 6.49
CA THR A 274 -34.78 1.90 6.00
C THR A 274 -35.69 3.13 5.85
N PRO A 275 -36.90 3.03 5.27
CA PRO A 275 -37.90 4.10 5.30
C PRO A 275 -38.21 4.66 6.70
N GLU A 276 -38.38 3.80 7.71
CA GLU A 276 -38.65 4.24 9.08
C GLU A 276 -37.44 4.94 9.69
N ALA A 277 -36.24 4.42 9.43
CA ALA A 277 -34.99 5.04 9.84
C ALA A 277 -34.81 6.43 9.21
N LEU A 278 -35.07 6.58 7.91
CA LEU A 278 -34.95 7.85 7.19
C LEU A 278 -35.93 8.89 7.70
N LYS A 279 -37.19 8.52 7.97
CA LYS A 279 -38.13 9.42 8.63
C LYS A 279 -37.58 9.93 9.96
N TRP A 280 -37.04 9.02 10.77
CA TRP A 280 -36.41 9.38 12.03
C TRP A 280 -35.19 10.29 11.84
N PHE A 281 -34.34 10.03 10.83
CA PHE A 281 -33.16 10.86 10.51
C PHE A 281 -33.54 12.33 10.29
N TRP A 282 -34.52 12.58 9.42
CA TRP A 282 -34.95 13.92 9.07
C TRP A 282 -35.63 14.67 10.23
N GLU A 283 -36.24 13.95 11.17
CA GLU A 283 -36.88 14.53 12.36
C GLU A 283 -35.87 14.83 13.49
N ASN A 284 -34.74 14.11 13.56
CA ASN A 284 -33.89 14.11 14.74
C ASN A 284 -32.47 14.65 14.52
N VAL A 285 -31.93 14.64 13.30
CA VAL A 285 -30.56 15.11 13.04
C VAL A 285 -30.52 16.64 12.94
N PRO A 286 -29.73 17.33 13.80
CA PRO A 286 -29.67 18.78 13.81
C PRO A 286 -28.68 19.30 12.75
N PHE A 287 -29.20 19.82 11.64
CA PHE A 287 -28.39 20.29 10.50
C PHE A 287 -27.67 21.64 10.70
N ASN A 288 -27.76 22.22 11.89
CA ASN A 288 -26.86 23.28 12.33
C ASN A 288 -25.53 22.73 12.90
N GLU A 289 -25.48 21.44 13.25
CA GLU A 289 -24.29 20.74 13.71
C GLU A 289 -23.75 19.73 12.70
N TYR A 290 -24.61 19.26 11.80
CA TYR A 290 -24.29 18.27 10.78
C TYR A 290 -24.58 18.82 9.39
N SER A 291 -23.76 18.45 8.41
CA SER A 291 -24.02 18.74 7.01
C SER A 291 -24.09 17.45 6.20
N ILE A 292 -24.77 17.48 5.06
CA ILE A 292 -24.88 16.34 4.16
C ILE A 292 -24.14 16.65 2.86
N TRP A 293 -23.44 15.67 2.34
CA TRP A 293 -22.62 15.77 1.15
C TRP A 293 -22.92 14.62 0.19
N LYS A 294 -23.15 14.98 -1.06
CA LYS A 294 -23.06 14.08 -2.19
C LYS A 294 -21.59 13.83 -2.50
N CYS A 295 -21.23 12.58 -2.73
CA CYS A 295 -19.88 12.12 -3.05
C CYS A 295 -19.94 11.37 -4.39
N ARG A 296 -19.26 11.87 -5.42
CA ARG A 296 -19.20 11.25 -6.76
C ARG A 296 -17.77 10.90 -7.11
N TYR A 297 -17.50 9.70 -7.57
CA TYR A 297 -16.17 9.36 -8.08
C TYR A 297 -15.91 10.10 -9.40
N ARG A 298 -14.71 10.67 -9.55
CA ARG A 298 -14.35 11.54 -10.69
C ARG A 298 -14.02 10.77 -11.96
N TYR A 299 -13.58 9.52 -11.82
CA TYR A 299 -12.98 8.74 -12.91
C TYR A 299 -13.85 7.55 -13.31
N ASN A 300 -15.13 7.80 -13.60
CA ASN A 300 -16.09 6.74 -13.93
C ASN A 300 -15.68 5.95 -15.19
N ASP A 301 -14.95 6.56 -16.11
CA ASP A 301 -14.36 5.92 -17.29
C ASP A 301 -13.26 4.89 -16.95
N GLU A 302 -12.68 4.95 -15.75
CA GLU A 302 -11.71 3.97 -15.25
C GLU A 302 -12.39 2.76 -14.58
N LEU A 303 -13.72 2.81 -14.37
CA LEU A 303 -14.46 1.75 -13.69
C LEU A 303 -14.74 0.58 -14.65
N THR A 304 -14.10 -0.56 -14.35
CA THR A 304 -14.25 -1.79 -15.13
C THR A 304 -15.29 -2.70 -14.50
N LEU A 305 -14.89 -3.68 -13.69
CA LEU A 305 -15.84 -4.64 -13.12
C LEU A 305 -16.56 -4.03 -11.91
N THR A 306 -17.88 -4.19 -11.81
CA THR A 306 -18.67 -3.55 -10.75
C THR A 306 -18.22 -3.94 -9.34
N PHE A 307 -17.73 -5.18 -9.14
CA PHE A 307 -17.16 -5.59 -7.87
C PHE A 307 -15.82 -4.89 -7.56
N MET A 308 -15.01 -4.54 -8.57
CA MET A 308 -13.78 -3.78 -8.40
C MET A 308 -14.10 -2.33 -8.05
N SER A 309 -15.09 -1.73 -8.73
CA SER A 309 -15.66 -0.43 -8.37
C SER A 309 -16.15 -0.43 -6.92
N SER A 310 -16.80 -1.52 -6.48
CA SER A 310 -17.24 -1.71 -5.09
C SER A 310 -16.06 -1.79 -4.10
N ASN A 311 -14.92 -2.32 -4.53
CA ASN A 311 -13.71 -2.38 -3.71
C ASN A 311 -13.09 -1.00 -3.47
N LEU A 312 -13.23 -0.05 -4.42
CA LEU A 312 -12.81 1.34 -4.21
C LEU A 312 -13.55 1.96 -3.03
N ILE A 313 -14.87 1.75 -2.96
CA ILE A 313 -15.70 2.20 -1.84
C ILE A 313 -15.24 1.56 -0.53
N GLY A 314 -14.92 0.26 -0.55
CA GLY A 314 -14.40 -0.44 0.64
C GLY A 314 -13.04 0.07 1.10
N GLY A 315 -12.17 0.43 0.15
CA GLY A 315 -10.87 1.04 0.42
C GLY A 315 -11.02 2.41 1.08
N LEU A 316 -11.89 3.26 0.54
CA LEU A 316 -12.21 4.57 1.12
C LEU A 316 -12.71 4.40 2.56
N ASN A 317 -13.71 3.53 2.78
CA ASN A 317 -14.25 3.25 4.11
C ASN A 317 -13.18 2.80 5.11
N THR A 318 -12.25 1.94 4.67
CA THR A 318 -11.17 1.45 5.54
C THR A 318 -10.25 2.59 5.98
N ARG A 319 -9.97 3.54 5.09
CA ARG A 319 -9.10 4.69 5.38
C ARG A 319 -9.84 5.80 6.16
N LEU A 320 -11.16 5.88 6.05
CA LEU A 320 -12.01 6.78 6.84
C LEU A 320 -12.20 6.35 8.30
N GLU A 321 -11.62 5.23 8.74
CA GLU A 321 -11.82 4.69 10.10
C GLU A 321 -11.48 5.70 11.21
N ALA A 322 -10.45 6.54 11.02
CA ALA A 322 -10.10 7.60 11.96
C ALA A 322 -11.23 8.63 12.17
N SER A 323 -12.11 8.79 11.18
CA SER A 323 -13.23 9.71 11.18
C SER A 323 -14.58 9.05 11.51
N ARG A 324 -14.60 7.75 11.83
CA ARG A 324 -15.82 6.98 12.10
C ARG A 324 -16.81 7.67 13.04
N LYS A 325 -16.33 8.36 14.08
CA LYS A 325 -17.19 9.08 15.05
C LYS A 325 -17.92 10.29 14.46
N TYR A 326 -17.45 10.82 13.33
CA TYR A 326 -17.87 12.08 12.75
C TYR A 326 -18.62 11.94 11.42
N VAL A 327 -18.76 10.73 10.88
CA VAL A 327 -19.43 10.50 9.60
C VAL A 327 -20.28 9.24 9.60
N PHE A 328 -21.37 9.30 8.85
CA PHE A 328 -22.13 8.16 8.36
C PHE A 328 -22.38 8.37 6.87
N GLY A 329 -22.37 7.31 6.08
CA GLY A 329 -22.86 7.42 4.71
C GLY A 329 -22.93 6.12 3.97
N CYS A 330 -23.50 6.20 2.78
CA CYS A 330 -23.63 5.09 1.86
C CYS A 330 -23.04 5.53 0.52
N ALA A 331 -22.26 4.65 -0.10
CA ALA A 331 -21.84 4.82 -1.48
C ALA A 331 -22.06 3.51 -2.24
N SER A 332 -22.49 3.66 -3.49
CA SER A 332 -22.87 2.56 -4.36
C SER A 332 -22.16 2.64 -5.70
N VAL A 333 -22.03 1.47 -6.31
CA VAL A 333 -21.76 1.30 -7.73
C VAL A 333 -23.10 1.18 -8.44
N TYR A 334 -23.34 2.03 -9.42
CA TYR A 334 -24.48 1.96 -10.32
C TYR A 334 -23.98 1.61 -11.72
N GLY A 335 -24.68 0.74 -12.45
CA GLY A 335 -24.36 0.34 -13.82
C GLY A 335 -23.93 -1.12 -13.96
N THR A 336 -23.17 -1.40 -15.01
CA THR A 336 -22.69 -2.74 -15.35
C THR A 336 -21.18 -2.73 -15.58
N ASN A 337 -20.60 -3.89 -15.86
CA ASN A 337 -19.16 -3.98 -16.11
C ASN A 337 -18.75 -3.11 -17.30
N ASN A 338 -17.71 -2.31 -17.11
CA ASN A 338 -17.11 -1.34 -18.02
C ASN A 338 -17.98 -0.10 -18.30
N ASP A 339 -19.06 0.05 -17.54
CA ASP A 339 -20.05 1.09 -17.73
C ASP A 339 -20.78 1.30 -16.40
N SER A 340 -20.03 1.79 -15.43
CA SER A 340 -20.51 2.02 -14.08
C SER A 340 -20.03 3.34 -13.53
N ILE A 341 -20.70 3.80 -12.50
CA ILE A 341 -20.42 5.05 -11.79
C ILE A 341 -20.44 4.77 -10.29
N ILE A 342 -19.68 5.55 -9.52
CA ILE A 342 -19.74 5.50 -8.06
C ILE A 342 -20.32 6.81 -7.54
N GLU A 343 -21.38 6.69 -6.75
CA GLU A 343 -22.06 7.83 -6.13
C GLU A 343 -22.55 7.45 -4.72
N GLY A 344 -22.60 8.43 -3.83
CA GLY A 344 -23.05 8.23 -2.47
C GLY A 344 -23.48 9.52 -1.78
N ALA A 345 -24.06 9.34 -0.59
CA ALA A 345 -24.45 10.43 0.31
C ALA A 345 -23.88 10.19 1.72
N PHE A 346 -23.28 11.22 2.31
CA PHE A 346 -22.66 11.18 3.62
C PHE A 346 -23.17 12.32 4.48
N VAL A 347 -23.55 12.03 5.72
CA VAL A 347 -23.77 13.03 6.77
C VAL A 347 -22.52 13.11 7.64
N ILE A 348 -22.05 14.33 7.88
CA ILE A 348 -20.82 14.60 8.60
C ILE A 348 -21.02 15.60 9.73
N ARG A 349 -20.19 15.53 10.76
CA ARG A 349 -20.11 16.55 11.80
C ARG A 349 -19.39 17.80 11.26
N GLY A 350 -20.00 18.96 11.46
CA GLY A 350 -19.47 20.23 10.99
C GLY A 350 -19.95 20.56 9.58
N ASP A 351 -19.43 21.66 9.04
CA ASP A 351 -19.88 22.25 7.78
C ASP A 351 -18.91 22.09 6.61
N ASP A 352 -17.75 21.49 6.88
CA ASP A 352 -16.66 21.26 5.93
C ASP A 352 -16.32 19.77 5.89
N TYR A 353 -16.26 19.19 4.70
CA TYR A 353 -15.97 17.78 4.49
C TYR A 353 -14.48 17.47 4.58
N VAL A 354 -13.59 18.44 4.31
CA VAL A 354 -12.14 18.18 4.25
C VAL A 354 -11.62 17.57 5.56
N PRO A 355 -11.91 18.11 6.76
CA PRO A 355 -11.43 17.54 8.02
C PRO A 355 -11.93 16.11 8.31
N VAL A 356 -12.98 15.66 7.62
CA VAL A 356 -13.57 14.31 7.76
C VAL A 356 -12.96 13.34 6.75
N PHE A 357 -12.67 13.79 5.54
CA PHE A 357 -12.23 12.90 4.46
C PHE A 357 -10.72 12.91 4.23
N ASP A 358 -10.00 13.94 4.66
CA ASP A 358 -8.54 14.08 4.49
C ASP A 358 -7.71 13.00 5.22
N VAL A 359 -8.31 12.26 6.15
CA VAL A 359 -7.70 11.06 6.74
C VAL A 359 -7.52 9.92 5.73
N ALA A 360 -8.26 9.96 4.62
CA ALA A 360 -8.21 9.00 3.54
C ALA A 360 -7.57 9.66 2.31
N PRO A 361 -6.27 9.42 2.00
CA PRO A 361 -5.54 10.15 0.96
C PRO A 361 -6.15 10.10 -0.45
N ASP A 362 -7.03 9.14 -0.73
CA ASP A 362 -7.73 8.98 -1.99
C ASP A 362 -9.06 9.73 -2.09
N TYR A 363 -9.48 10.50 -1.06
CA TYR A 363 -10.72 11.28 -1.08
C TYR A 363 -10.77 12.29 -2.22
N GLU A 364 -9.62 12.80 -2.68
CA GLU A 364 -9.52 13.72 -3.82
C GLU A 364 -10.00 13.10 -5.15
N SER A 365 -10.04 11.76 -5.22
CA SER A 365 -10.64 11.04 -6.35
C SER A 365 -12.17 11.18 -6.41
N TYR A 366 -12.75 11.80 -5.39
CA TYR A 366 -14.17 12.08 -5.30
C TYR A 366 -14.43 13.59 -5.37
N GLU A 367 -15.59 13.91 -5.93
CA GLU A 367 -16.18 15.23 -5.91
C GLU A 367 -17.23 15.29 -4.80
N PHE A 368 -17.16 16.35 -4.01
CA PHE A 368 -18.06 16.59 -2.90
C PHE A 368 -18.96 17.79 -3.22
N THR A 369 -20.26 17.58 -3.16
CA THR A 369 -21.27 18.64 -3.32
C THR A 369 -22.13 18.70 -2.07
N LYS A 370 -22.18 19.87 -1.43
CA LYS A 370 -23.00 20.07 -0.24
C LYS A 370 -24.48 20.02 -0.60
N LEU A 371 -25.25 19.28 0.17
CA LEU A 371 -26.70 19.14 0.01
C LEU A 371 -27.44 20.00 1.04
N ASP A 372 -28.56 20.56 0.62
CA ASP A 372 -29.41 21.41 1.46
C ASP A 372 -30.57 20.60 2.06
N PRO A 373 -30.56 20.32 3.37
CA PRO A 373 -31.60 19.52 4.01
C PRO A 373 -32.96 20.22 4.04
N SER A 374 -33.09 21.48 3.61
CA SER A 374 -34.39 22.14 3.45
C SER A 374 -35.02 21.88 2.07
N LYS A 375 -34.24 21.44 1.08
CA LYS A 375 -34.70 21.18 -0.29
C LYS A 375 -35.25 19.76 -0.43
N PRO A 376 -36.49 19.57 -0.91
CA PRO A 376 -37.07 18.25 -1.14
C PRO A 376 -36.23 17.36 -2.06
N GLU A 377 -35.60 17.94 -3.09
CA GLU A 377 -34.82 17.20 -4.08
C GLU A 377 -33.54 16.60 -3.49
N ASP A 378 -32.88 17.36 -2.61
CA ASP A 378 -31.67 16.90 -1.91
C ASP A 378 -32.00 15.83 -0.87
N ARG A 379 -33.17 15.93 -0.21
CA ARG A 379 -33.67 14.86 0.67
C ARG A 379 -33.96 13.58 -0.10
N GLU A 380 -34.66 13.70 -1.23
CA GLU A 380 -34.97 12.55 -2.08
C GLU A 380 -33.70 11.87 -2.59
N PHE A 381 -32.66 12.65 -2.94
CA PHE A 381 -31.37 12.12 -3.32
C PHE A 381 -30.74 11.30 -2.18
N VAL A 382 -30.71 11.83 -0.95
CA VAL A 382 -30.12 11.13 0.20
C VAL A 382 -30.90 9.85 0.52
N ASP A 383 -32.23 9.94 0.54
CA ASP A 383 -33.12 8.79 0.76
C ASP A 383 -32.84 7.69 -0.29
N ALA A 384 -32.74 8.07 -1.57
CA ALA A 384 -32.42 7.17 -2.66
C ALA A 384 -31.07 6.46 -2.50
N GLN A 385 -30.03 7.20 -2.09
CA GLN A 385 -28.69 6.63 -1.86
C GLN A 385 -28.66 5.70 -0.65
N TRP A 386 -29.50 5.95 0.36
CA TRP A 386 -29.50 5.19 1.62
C TRP A 386 -30.47 4.01 1.61
N THR A 387 -31.49 4.00 0.74
CA THR A 387 -32.34 2.82 0.49
C THR A 387 -31.76 1.86 -0.54
N TRP A 388 -30.84 2.30 -1.41
CA TRP A 388 -30.26 1.50 -2.50
C TRP A 388 -31.27 1.09 -3.60
N GLU A 389 -32.49 1.62 -3.54
CA GLU A 389 -33.60 1.15 -4.38
C GLU A 389 -33.69 1.87 -5.73
N LYS A 390 -33.16 3.10 -5.81
CA LYS A 390 -33.29 3.91 -7.02
C LYS A 390 -32.03 3.83 -7.90
N PRO A 391 -32.19 3.74 -9.23
CA PRO A 391 -31.10 3.91 -10.17
C PRO A 391 -30.61 5.36 -10.18
N VAL A 392 -29.41 5.59 -10.71
CA VAL A 392 -28.87 6.94 -10.92
C VAL A 392 -28.95 7.30 -12.40
N VAL A 393 -29.37 8.53 -12.70
CA VAL A 393 -29.39 9.05 -14.07
C VAL A 393 -28.19 9.99 -14.26
N GLU A 394 -27.35 9.70 -15.24
CA GLU A 394 -26.25 10.58 -15.67
C GLU A 394 -26.30 10.76 -17.18
N ASN A 395 -26.28 12.03 -17.63
CA ASN A 395 -26.34 12.40 -19.06
C ASN A 395 -27.52 11.76 -19.83
N GLY A 396 -28.69 11.62 -19.17
CA GLY A 396 -29.88 11.02 -19.76
C GLY A 396 -29.85 9.49 -19.85
N LYS A 397 -28.83 8.84 -19.29
CA LYS A 397 -28.69 7.39 -19.21
C LYS A 397 -28.90 6.91 -17.77
N GLU A 398 -29.70 5.86 -17.62
CA GLU A 398 -30.02 5.25 -16.35
C GLU A 398 -29.02 4.13 -15.99
N TYR A 399 -28.50 4.18 -14.78
CA TYR A 399 -27.56 3.21 -14.22
C TYR A 399 -28.23 2.47 -13.05
N PRO A 400 -28.57 1.18 -13.21
CA PRO A 400 -29.19 0.39 -12.14
C PRO A 400 -28.22 0.15 -10.99
N HIS A 401 -28.73 0.03 -9.76
CA HIS A 401 -27.87 -0.29 -8.61
C HIS A 401 -27.21 -1.67 -8.79
N ALA A 402 -25.88 -1.73 -8.65
CA ALA A 402 -25.10 -2.96 -8.78
C ALA A 402 -24.58 -3.48 -7.43
N SER A 403 -24.03 -2.61 -6.60
CA SER A 403 -23.53 -2.98 -5.26
C SER A 403 -23.36 -1.73 -4.40
N GLY A 404 -23.38 -1.90 -3.08
CA GLY A 404 -23.34 -0.80 -2.13
C GLY A 404 -22.56 -1.10 -0.86
N LYS A 405 -21.99 -0.06 -0.23
CA LYS A 405 -21.36 -0.18 1.09
C LYS A 405 -21.74 0.97 2.01
N VAL A 406 -22.13 0.62 3.22
CA VAL A 406 -22.39 1.56 4.32
C VAL A 406 -21.09 1.82 5.08
N PHE A 407 -20.81 3.07 5.39
CA PHE A 407 -19.83 3.47 6.40
C PHE A 407 -20.55 3.99 7.65
N LYS A 408 -20.30 3.32 8.78
CA LYS A 408 -20.90 3.63 10.08
C LYS A 408 -19.93 3.27 11.20
#